data_AF-A0A956SGD4-F1
#
_entry.id   AF-A0A956SGD4-F1
#
_cell.length_a   1.000
_cell.length_b   1.000
_cell.length_c   1.000
_cell.angle_alpha   90.00
_cell.angle_beta   90.00
_cell.angle_gamma   90.00
#
_symmetry.space_group_name_H-M   'P 1'
#
loop_
_entity.id
_entity.type
_entity.pdbx_description
1 polymer ?
#
loop_
_entity_poly.entity_id
_entity_poly.type
_entity_poly.pdbx_seq_one_letter_code
_entity_poly.pdbx_strand_id
1 'polypeptide(L)'
;MTERDFFAHLEYRLSRELRALRIGEAPDLACSGVSPRSFEWADAMPVFHGVVWMNGLPDRHPTNYEEEWRFTLRIHRAVSARADIEWKPLLPDDERHGWLGVDTEAQRVQIDLPAGWRTAAS
;
A
#
# COMPACT_ATOMS: atom_id res chain seq x y z
N MET A 1 -8.52 -13.93 7.06
CA MET A 1 -8.61 -12.80 6.13
C MET A 1 -8.15 -13.30 4.79
N THR A 2 -8.94 -13.13 3.75
CA THR A 2 -8.55 -13.51 2.39
C THR A 2 -7.65 -12.44 1.78
N GLU A 3 -7.02 -12.74 0.64
CA GLU A 3 -6.27 -11.75 -0.13
C GLU A 3 -7.15 -10.58 -0.58
N ARG A 4 -8.38 -10.86 -1.02
CA ARG A 4 -9.33 -9.81 -1.41
C ARG A 4 -9.65 -8.88 -0.25
N ASP A 5 -9.93 -9.45 0.93
CA ASP A 5 -10.18 -8.66 2.14
C ASP A 5 -8.95 -7.82 2.51
N PHE A 6 -7.75 -8.39 2.35
CA PHE A 6 -6.51 -7.67 2.62
C PHE A 6 -6.37 -6.41 1.76
N PHE A 7 -6.54 -6.51 0.44
CA PHE A 7 -6.41 -5.34 -0.44
C PHE A 7 -7.49 -4.28 -0.18
N ALA A 8 -8.72 -4.70 0.14
CA ALA A 8 -9.76 -3.79 0.57
C ALA A 8 -9.39 -3.07 1.88
N HIS A 9 -8.82 -3.77 2.87
CA HIS A 9 -8.33 -3.15 4.10
C HIS A 9 -7.10 -2.26 3.88
N LEU A 10 -6.22 -2.65 2.97
CA LEU A 10 -5.00 -1.91 2.64
C LEU A 10 -5.32 -0.54 2.06
N GLU A 11 -6.37 -0.41 1.24
CA GLU A 11 -6.89 0.88 0.75
C GLU A 11 -7.12 1.88 1.90
N TYR A 12 -7.85 1.46 2.94
CA TYR A 12 -8.11 2.30 4.10
C TYR A 12 -6.83 2.66 4.86
N ARG A 13 -5.85 1.75 4.92
CA ARG A 13 -4.54 2.01 5.56
C ARG A 13 -3.73 3.02 4.75
N LEU A 14 -3.68 2.86 3.43
CA LEU A 14 -3.01 3.79 2.52
C LEU A 14 -3.56 5.20 2.66
N SER A 15 -4.89 5.36 2.60
CA SER A 15 -5.53 6.67 2.76
C SER A 15 -5.16 7.37 4.06
N ARG A 16 -4.99 6.63 5.16
CA ARG A 16 -4.58 7.21 6.45
C ARG A 16 -3.11 7.57 6.49
N GLU A 17 -2.25 6.70 5.97
CA GLU A 17 -0.81 6.93 5.91
C GLU A 17 -0.49 8.14 5.03
N LEU A 18 -1.13 8.26 3.86
CA LEU A 18 -0.99 9.39 2.95
C LEU A 18 -1.31 10.73 3.63
N ARG A 19 -2.42 10.78 4.38
CA ARG A 19 -2.80 11.97 5.18
C ARG A 19 -1.78 12.30 6.27
N ALA A 20 -1.16 11.28 6.87
CA ALA A 20 -0.13 11.47 7.89
C ALA A 20 1.19 11.98 7.30
N LEU A 21 1.56 11.52 6.10
CA LEU A 21 2.81 11.90 5.42
C LEU A 21 2.85 13.35 4.94
N ARG A 22 1.70 14.01 4.74
CA ARG A 22 1.58 15.41 4.27
C ARG A 22 2.53 15.70 3.11
N ILE A 23 2.34 14.98 2.00
CA ILE A 23 3.29 14.96 0.87
C ILE A 23 3.24 16.30 0.13
N GLY A 24 4.21 17.17 0.43
CA GLY A 24 4.39 18.46 -0.24
C GLY A 24 3.12 19.31 -0.20
N GLU A 25 2.66 19.72 -1.39
CA GLU A 25 1.46 20.54 -1.59
C GLU A 25 0.16 19.72 -1.73
N ALA A 26 0.21 18.39 -1.55
CA ALA A 26 -0.94 17.49 -1.62
C ALA A 26 -1.34 16.96 -0.21
N PRO A 27 -1.83 17.81 0.71
CA PRO A 27 -2.18 17.40 2.07
C PRO A 27 -3.40 16.46 2.12
N ASP A 28 -4.22 16.46 1.06
CA ASP A 28 -5.45 15.69 0.95
C ASP A 28 -5.31 14.45 0.07
N LEU A 29 -4.08 14.05 -0.26
CA LEU A 29 -3.81 12.86 -1.07
C LEU A 29 -4.42 11.62 -0.38
N ALA A 30 -5.27 10.89 -1.10
CA ALA A 30 -5.88 9.68 -0.60
C ALA A 30 -5.97 8.59 -1.69
N CYS A 31 -6.32 7.38 -1.24
CA CYS A 31 -6.43 6.18 -2.06
C CYS A 31 -7.87 5.65 -1.98
N SER A 32 -8.51 5.44 -3.13
CA SER A 32 -9.88 4.93 -3.24
C SER A 32 -9.97 3.51 -3.81
N GLY A 33 -8.83 2.87 -4.09
CA GLY A 33 -8.79 1.47 -4.44
C GLY A 33 -7.38 0.93 -4.60
N VAL A 34 -7.24 -0.38 -4.38
CA VAL A 34 -6.00 -1.14 -4.64
C VAL A 34 -6.35 -2.38 -5.45
N SER A 35 -5.72 -2.56 -6.60
CA SER A 35 -5.95 -3.72 -7.47
C SER A 35 -4.63 -4.39 -7.86
N PRO A 36 -4.29 -5.54 -7.27
CA PRO A 36 -3.14 -6.33 -7.72
C PRO A 36 -3.41 -6.87 -9.13
N ARG A 37 -2.44 -6.70 -10.03
CA ARG A 37 -2.51 -7.16 -11.43
C ARG A 37 -1.55 -8.33 -11.71
N SER A 38 -0.39 -8.35 -11.06
CA SER A 38 0.58 -9.44 -11.21
C SER A 38 1.26 -9.77 -9.88
N PHE A 39 1.85 -10.96 -9.86
CA PHE A 39 2.53 -11.54 -8.72
C PHE A 39 3.81 -12.22 -9.17
N GLU A 40 4.91 -11.99 -8.44
CA GLU A 40 6.19 -12.63 -8.69
C GLU A 40 6.93 -12.93 -7.39
N TRP A 41 8.00 -13.72 -7.51
CA TRP A 41 8.93 -14.01 -6.42
C TRP A 41 10.25 -13.28 -6.68
N ALA A 42 10.63 -12.37 -5.79
CA ALA A 42 11.94 -11.71 -5.82
C ALA A 42 12.75 -12.20 -4.62
N ASP A 43 13.85 -12.94 -4.86
CA ASP A 43 14.70 -13.51 -3.80
C ASP A 43 13.91 -14.27 -2.71
N ALA A 44 12.96 -15.11 -3.14
CA ALA A 44 12.02 -15.86 -2.29
C ALA A 44 11.03 -15.02 -1.46
N MET A 45 10.92 -13.71 -1.74
CA MET A 45 9.91 -12.83 -1.16
C MET A 45 8.74 -12.59 -2.14
N PRO A 46 7.49 -12.64 -1.66
CA PRO A 46 6.33 -12.28 -2.47
C PRO A 46 6.35 -10.80 -2.86
N VAL A 47 6.18 -10.54 -4.17
CA VAL A 47 6.00 -9.19 -4.71
C VAL A 47 4.74 -9.11 -5.54
N PHE A 48 3.89 -8.13 -5.25
CA PHE A 48 2.69 -7.83 -6.01
C PHE A 48 2.87 -6.51 -6.75
N HIS A 49 2.44 -6.48 -8.00
CA HIS A 49 2.35 -5.24 -8.78
C HIS A 49 0.92 -4.99 -9.18
N GLY A 50 0.54 -3.74 -9.32
CA GLY A 50 -0.79 -3.40 -9.78
C GLY A 50 -1.01 -1.91 -9.84
N VAL A 51 -2.26 -1.51 -9.60
CA VAL A 51 -2.66 -0.10 -9.59
C VAL A 51 -3.32 0.29 -8.28
N VAL A 52 -3.14 1.55 -7.91
CA VAL A 52 -3.91 2.24 -6.88
C VAL A 52 -4.57 3.45 -7.51
N TRP A 53 -5.80 3.77 -7.09
CA TRP A 53 -6.50 4.96 -7.52
C TRP A 53 -6.26 6.07 -6.51
N MET A 54 -5.60 7.13 -6.96
CA MET A 54 -5.18 8.25 -6.13
C MET A 54 -6.04 9.48 -6.44
N ASN A 55 -6.41 10.24 -5.42
CA ASN A 55 -7.14 11.50 -5.56
C ASN A 55 -6.56 12.58 -4.63
N GLY A 56 -6.95 13.84 -4.82
CA GLY A 56 -6.50 14.95 -3.96
C GLY A 56 -5.20 15.64 -4.41
N LEU A 57 -4.85 15.56 -5.70
CA LEU A 57 -3.75 16.34 -6.29
C LEU A 57 -4.28 17.70 -6.78
N PRO A 58 -3.95 18.82 -6.12
CA PRO A 58 -4.59 20.12 -6.39
C PRO A 58 -4.28 20.69 -7.78
N ASP A 59 -3.08 20.45 -8.30
CA ASP A 59 -2.61 21.09 -9.55
C ASP A 59 -2.87 20.27 -10.81
N ARG A 60 -3.30 19.01 -10.67
CA ARG A 60 -3.45 18.11 -11.82
C ARG A 60 -4.88 18.00 -12.30
N HIS A 61 -5.86 17.92 -11.39
CA HIS A 61 -7.25 17.69 -11.76
C HIS A 61 -8.26 18.26 -10.73
N PRO A 62 -9.52 18.48 -11.13
CA PRO A 62 -10.59 18.82 -10.19
C PRO A 62 -10.73 17.76 -9.08
N THR A 63 -11.24 18.18 -7.93
CA THR A 63 -11.30 17.45 -6.64
C THR A 63 -11.94 16.05 -6.64
N ASN A 64 -12.50 15.59 -7.75
CA ASN A 64 -13.17 14.28 -7.90
C ASN A 64 -12.51 13.37 -8.94
N TYR A 65 -11.32 13.71 -9.43
CA TYR A 65 -10.61 12.87 -10.38
C TYR A 65 -9.75 11.82 -9.66
N GLU A 66 -9.83 10.58 -10.14
CA GLU A 66 -9.01 9.47 -9.69
C GLU A 66 -7.97 9.16 -10.76
N GLU A 67 -6.69 9.21 -10.37
CA GLU A 67 -5.57 8.82 -11.21
C GLU A 67 -5.13 7.39 -10.90
N GLU A 68 -4.94 6.57 -11.94
CA GLU A 68 -4.28 5.26 -11.77
C GLU A 68 -2.77 5.45 -11.60
N TRP A 69 -2.28 5.11 -10.41
CA TRP A 69 -0.85 5.06 -10.11
C TRP A 69 -0.40 3.61 -10.03
N ARG A 70 0.86 3.34 -10.36
CA ARG A 70 1.41 1.98 -10.21
C ARG A 70 1.73 1.74 -8.75
N PHE A 71 1.48 0.54 -8.25
CA PHE A 71 2.04 0.12 -6.97
C PHE A 71 2.89 -1.13 -7.06
N THR A 72 3.84 -1.22 -6.14
CA THR A 72 4.58 -2.43 -5.82
C THR A 72 4.44 -2.69 -4.32
N LEU A 73 3.97 -3.89 -3.97
CA LEU A 73 3.89 -4.36 -2.59
C LEU A 73 4.89 -5.50 -2.39
N ARG A 74 5.81 -5.32 -1.44
CA ARG A 74 6.78 -6.33 -1.03
C ARG A 74 6.42 -6.84 0.35
N ILE A 75 6.35 -8.17 0.47
CA ILE A 75 6.19 -8.84 1.76
C ILE A 75 7.56 -9.36 2.17
N HIS A 76 8.17 -8.77 3.20
CA HIS A 76 9.49 -9.14 3.70
C HIS A 76 9.43 -10.42 4.57
N ARG A 77 8.79 -11.47 4.05
CA ARG A 77 8.68 -12.82 4.63
C ARG A 77 8.87 -13.85 3.53
N ALA A 78 9.80 -14.77 3.75
CA ALA A 78 9.88 -15.96 2.92
C ALA A 78 8.65 -16.84 3.19
N VAL A 79 7.93 -17.18 2.13
CA VAL A 79 6.83 -18.15 2.13
C VAL A 79 6.98 -19.04 0.90
N SER A 80 6.51 -20.29 0.99
CA SER A 80 6.74 -21.29 -0.06
C SER A 80 5.72 -21.18 -1.21
N ALA A 81 4.52 -20.67 -0.93
CA ALA A 81 3.48 -20.43 -1.92
C ALA A 81 2.66 -19.18 -1.58
N ARG A 82 1.99 -18.60 -2.59
CA ARG A 82 1.05 -17.47 -2.40
C ARG A 82 -0.10 -17.84 -1.46
N ALA A 83 -0.52 -19.10 -1.47
CA ALA A 83 -1.56 -19.61 -0.57
C ALA A 83 -1.12 -19.65 0.91
N ASP A 84 0.20 -19.65 1.18
CA ASP A 84 0.76 -19.68 2.53
C ASP A 84 0.89 -18.27 3.14
N ILE A 85 0.53 -17.22 2.40
CA ILE A 85 0.59 -15.85 2.89
C ILE A 85 -0.49 -15.65 3.96
N GLU A 86 -0.05 -15.45 5.19
CA GLU A 86 -0.91 -15.04 6.30
C GLU A 86 -1.22 -13.54 6.18
N TRP A 87 -2.30 -13.20 5.50
CA TRP A 87 -2.65 -11.81 5.19
C TRP A 87 -2.92 -10.93 6.42
N LYS A 88 -3.57 -11.49 7.45
CA LYS A 88 -4.03 -10.73 8.62
C LYS A 88 -2.88 -10.02 9.36
N PRO A 89 -1.77 -10.70 9.72
CA PRO A 89 -0.65 -10.05 10.41
C PRO A 89 0.17 -9.08 9.56
N LEU A 90 -0.06 -9.00 8.24
CA LEU A 90 0.64 -8.07 7.35
C LEU A 90 0.01 -6.68 7.33
N LEU A 91 -1.28 -6.58 7.66
CA LEU A 91 -1.98 -5.30 7.64
C LEU A 91 -1.40 -4.39 8.74
N PRO A 92 -0.90 -3.18 8.40
CA PRO A 92 -0.47 -2.22 9.40
C PRO A 92 -1.63 -1.88 10.35
N ASP A 93 -1.31 -1.68 11.63
CA ASP A 93 -2.24 -1.01 12.54
C ASP A 93 -2.25 0.51 12.27
N ASP A 94 -3.09 1.21 13.02
CA ASP A 94 -3.35 2.63 12.84
C ASP A 94 -2.18 3.55 13.21
N GLU A 95 -1.22 3.04 13.99
CA GLU A 95 -0.12 3.80 14.59
C GLU A 95 1.22 3.51 13.88
N ARG A 96 1.26 2.50 13.01
CA ARG A 96 2.44 2.14 12.24
C ARG A 96 2.53 2.99 10.98
N HIS A 97 3.65 3.71 10.89
CA HIS A 97 4.01 4.56 9.77
C HIS A 97 5.32 4.10 9.12
N GLY A 98 5.62 4.64 7.94
CA GLY A 98 6.90 4.44 7.25
C GLY A 98 7.00 3.16 6.42
N TRP A 99 5.89 2.43 6.25
CA TRP A 99 5.78 1.29 5.33
C TRP A 99 5.34 1.70 3.92
N LEU A 100 5.04 2.98 3.72
CA LEU A 100 4.59 3.57 2.47
C LEU A 100 5.62 4.55 1.91
N GLY A 101 6.11 4.28 0.71
CA GLY A 101 6.86 5.23 -0.12
C GLY A 101 5.97 5.75 -1.25
N VAL A 102 5.99 7.06 -1.48
CA VAL A 102 5.19 7.70 -2.53
C VAL A 102 6.09 8.57 -3.41
N ASP A 103 6.01 8.35 -4.72
CA ASP A 103 6.67 9.14 -5.75
C ASP A 103 5.60 9.76 -6.65
N THR A 104 5.33 11.05 -6.42
CA THR A 104 4.27 11.80 -7.09
C THR A 104 4.64 12.18 -8.52
N GLU A 105 5.93 12.31 -8.83
CA GLU A 105 6.40 12.60 -10.18
C GLU A 105 6.24 11.37 -11.08
N ALA A 106 6.65 10.20 -10.59
CA ALA A 106 6.54 8.94 -11.33
C ALA A 106 5.16 8.27 -11.24
N GLN A 107 4.25 8.80 -10.42
CA GLN A 107 2.93 8.23 -10.12
C GLN A 107 3.05 6.79 -9.60
N ARG A 108 3.86 6.62 -8.55
CA ARG A 108 4.18 5.31 -7.97
C ARG A 108 4.00 5.28 -6.47
N VAL A 109 3.53 4.13 -6.00
CA VAL A 109 3.42 3.79 -4.59
C VAL A 109 4.23 2.53 -4.32
N GLN A 110 5.11 2.57 -3.32
CA GLN A 110 5.83 1.41 -2.83
C GLN A 110 5.32 1.07 -1.42
N ILE A 111 4.97 -0.20 -1.21
CA ILE A 111 4.43 -0.71 0.05
C ILE A 111 5.38 -1.80 0.53
N ASP A 112 6.06 -1.57 1.64
CA ASP A 112 7.02 -2.51 2.23
C ASP A 112 6.48 -3.02 3.56
N LEU A 113 5.95 -4.26 3.55
CA LEU A 113 5.36 -4.87 4.74
C LEU A 113 6.32 -5.86 5.37
N PRO A 114 6.61 -5.74 6.69
CA PRO A 114 7.46 -6.71 7.37
C PRO A 114 6.77 -8.07 7.46
N ALA A 115 7.54 -9.13 7.75
CA ALA A 115 7.00 -10.47 7.98
C ALA A 115 5.94 -10.57 9.08
N GLY A 116 5.95 -9.60 9.97
CA GLY A 116 4.99 -9.43 11.03
C GLY A 116 5.29 -8.14 11.76
N TRP A 117 4.23 -7.52 12.18
CA TRP A 117 4.25 -6.32 12.99
C TRP A 117 4.55 -6.70 14.44
N ARG A 118 5.81 -6.58 14.89
CA ARG A 118 6.15 -6.80 16.32
C ARG A 118 5.41 -5.77 17.15
N THR A 119 4.65 -6.20 18.16
CA THR A 119 4.17 -5.31 19.21
C THR A 119 5.40 -4.84 20.00
N ALA A 120 5.56 -3.53 20.15
CA ALA A 120 6.44 -3.04 21.21
C ALA A 120 5.86 -3.56 22.53
N ALA A 121 6.66 -4.30 23.29
CA ALA A 121 6.27 -4.63 24.66
C ALA A 121 6.19 -3.30 25.42
N SER A 122 4.98 -2.94 25.86
CA SER A 122 4.74 -1.85 26.81
C SER A 122 5.42 -2.12 28.14
#